data_AF-A0A7W7Z9X7-F1
#
_entry.id   AF-A0A7W7Z9X7-F1
#
_cell.length_a   1.000
_cell.length_b   1.000
_cell.length_c   1.000
_cell.angle_alpha   90.00
_cell.angle_beta   90.00
_cell.angle_gamma   90.00
#
_symmetry.space_group_name_H-M   'P 1'
#
loop_
_entity.id
_entity.type
_entity.pdbx_description
1 polymer ?
#
loop_
_entity_poly.entity_id
_entity_poly.type
_entity_poly.pdbx_seq_one_letter_code
_entity_poly.pdbx_strand_id
1 'polypeptide(L)'
;MKRMEHIAEEDLIAYRLHESADEAAIRAHLESCAECAAVSDSIAETLRVFSAGPVPQPDLERNWQRLRGNLSVLTGEKKQRFNWLRSSWMLPAGGFAVAMLLLAALLLGPVRWRVVPQGGSHVANVGGPLTEQPTDPAMANHLDAAERFLTEVNNSSGPLDASTKEQAHSLLLKNAVYVQQARSENDLGEATVLENLGRVLTAVDHEGAGSETARIETEGYRRTAAEAENTHPTLGVRLEMNTSGLLLEIRVLRQNDKVGQ
;
A
#
# COMPACT_ATOMS: atom_id res chain seq x y z
N MET A 1 37.18 28.10 -38.70
CA MET A 1 36.39 28.07 -37.45
C MET A 1 36.12 26.61 -37.14
N LYS A 2 36.78 26.04 -36.12
CA LYS A 2 36.53 24.65 -35.71
C LYS A 2 35.06 24.59 -35.26
N ARG A 3 34.26 23.73 -35.87
CA ARG A 3 33.06 23.19 -35.21
C ARG A 3 33.61 22.50 -33.96
N MET A 4 33.59 23.20 -32.84
CA MET A 4 33.81 22.57 -31.55
C MET A 4 32.50 21.85 -31.28
N GLU A 5 32.52 20.53 -31.38
CA GLU A 5 31.39 19.71 -31.00
C GLU A 5 31.07 20.05 -29.55
N HIS A 6 29.88 20.60 -29.32
CA HIS A 6 29.39 20.88 -27.99
C HIS A 6 29.20 19.56 -27.26
N ILE A 7 29.45 19.56 -25.96
CA ILE A 7 29.14 18.41 -25.11
C ILE A 7 27.62 18.21 -25.12
N ALA A 8 27.20 16.96 -25.22
CA ALA A 8 25.80 16.59 -25.19
C ALA A 8 25.18 16.92 -23.82
N GLU A 9 23.89 17.22 -23.79
CA GLU A 9 23.23 17.66 -22.56
C GLU A 9 23.25 16.57 -21.47
N GLU A 10 23.08 15.31 -21.89
CA GLU A 10 23.16 14.12 -21.04
C GLU A 10 24.51 14.01 -20.30
N ASP A 11 25.63 14.34 -20.95
CA ASP A 11 26.96 14.32 -20.35
C ASP A 11 27.13 15.47 -19.34
N LEU A 12 26.51 16.62 -19.59
CA LEU A 12 26.49 17.75 -18.65
C LEU A 12 25.63 17.43 -17.41
N ILE A 13 24.53 16.70 -17.58
CA ILE A 13 23.70 16.20 -16.47
C ILE A 13 24.51 15.19 -15.65
N ALA A 14 25.13 14.20 -16.29
CA ALA A 14 25.98 13.22 -15.63
C ALA A 14 27.16 13.90 -14.89
N TYR A 15 27.76 14.94 -15.47
CA TYR A 15 28.78 15.75 -14.80
C TYR A 15 28.25 16.44 -13.54
N ARG A 16 27.05 17.05 -13.59
CA ARG A 16 26.46 17.73 -12.42
C ARG A 16 26.03 16.77 -11.31
N LEU A 17 25.70 15.54 -11.65
CA LEU A 17 25.37 14.47 -10.70
C LEU A 17 26.60 13.70 -10.19
N HIS A 18 27.81 14.03 -10.66
CA HIS A 18 29.05 13.29 -10.37
C HIS A 18 29.04 11.82 -10.83
N GLU A 19 28.32 11.55 -11.91
CA GLU A 19 28.17 10.22 -12.53
C GLU A 19 28.98 10.09 -13.85
N SER A 20 29.58 11.17 -14.34
CA SER A 20 30.39 11.16 -15.55
C SER A 20 31.76 10.50 -15.32
N ALA A 21 32.18 9.64 -16.24
CA ALA A 21 33.51 9.02 -16.21
C ALA A 21 34.65 10.02 -16.51
N ASP A 22 34.36 11.09 -17.27
CA ASP A 22 35.35 12.02 -17.83
C ASP A 22 35.18 13.46 -17.32
N GLU A 23 34.94 13.64 -16.01
CA GLU A 23 34.69 14.97 -15.41
C GLU A 23 35.78 16.00 -15.74
N ALA A 24 37.05 15.59 -15.82
CA ALA A 24 38.16 16.49 -16.09
C ALA A 24 38.13 17.07 -17.51
N ALA A 25 37.74 16.25 -18.50
CA ALA A 25 37.61 16.69 -19.89
C ALA A 25 36.43 17.64 -20.07
N ILE A 26 35.30 17.32 -19.42
CA ILE A 26 34.10 18.18 -19.41
C ILE A 26 34.43 19.53 -18.77
N ARG A 27 35.13 19.55 -17.63
CA ARG A 27 35.56 20.79 -16.96
C ARG A 27 36.41 21.67 -17.87
N ALA A 28 37.41 21.10 -18.54
CA ALA A 28 38.25 21.84 -19.49
C ALA A 28 37.45 22.41 -20.68
N HIS A 29 36.42 21.70 -21.14
CA HIS A 29 35.51 22.20 -22.17
C HIS A 29 34.65 23.36 -21.65
N LEU A 30 34.10 23.25 -20.43
CA LEU A 30 33.29 24.32 -19.81
C LEU A 30 34.10 25.61 -19.63
N GLU A 31 35.41 25.52 -19.35
CA GLU A 31 36.30 26.69 -19.27
C GLU A 31 36.56 27.34 -20.64
N SER A 32 36.41 26.61 -21.74
CA SER A 32 36.69 27.10 -23.09
C SER A 32 35.45 27.42 -23.92
N CYS A 33 34.28 26.90 -23.55
CA CYS A 33 33.02 27.08 -24.28
C CYS A 33 31.93 27.70 -23.39
N ALA A 34 31.69 29.01 -23.58
CA ALA A 34 30.70 29.78 -22.81
C ALA A 34 29.26 29.28 -22.98
N GLU A 35 28.91 28.70 -24.14
CA GLU A 35 27.57 28.16 -24.39
C GLU A 35 27.32 26.90 -23.54
N CYS A 36 28.26 25.95 -23.51
CA CYS A 36 28.14 24.77 -22.67
C CYS A 36 28.19 25.11 -21.17
N ALA A 37 28.93 26.15 -20.77
CA ALA A 37 28.89 26.67 -19.41
C ALA A 37 27.49 27.18 -19.02
N ALA A 38 26.85 27.96 -19.89
CA ALA A 38 25.49 28.46 -19.65
C ALA A 38 24.45 27.33 -19.53
N VAL A 39 24.54 26.31 -20.40
CA VAL A 39 23.68 25.12 -20.31
C VAL A 39 23.91 24.38 -18.99
N SER A 40 25.17 24.14 -18.63
CA SER A 40 25.54 23.45 -17.38
C SER A 40 25.04 24.18 -16.13
N ASP A 41 25.05 25.52 -16.12
CA ASP A 41 24.52 26.32 -15.02
C ASP A 41 22.99 26.25 -14.95
N SER A 42 22.29 26.21 -16.09
CA SER A 42 20.83 26.04 -16.13
C SER A 42 20.37 24.67 -15.57
N ILE A 43 21.15 23.62 -15.85
CA ILE A 43 20.94 22.27 -15.30
C ILE A 43 21.16 22.31 -13.79
N ALA A 44 22.24 22.95 -13.32
CA ALA A 44 22.53 23.06 -11.90
C ALA A 44 21.43 23.78 -11.11
N GLU A 45 20.84 24.84 -11.68
CA GLU A 45 19.72 25.55 -11.05
C GLU A 45 18.48 24.66 -10.95
N THR A 46 18.18 23.90 -12.01
CA THR A 46 17.07 22.93 -12.00
C THR A 46 17.28 21.86 -10.93
N LEU A 47 18.48 21.26 -10.86
CA LEU A 47 18.84 20.28 -9.84
C LEU A 47 18.82 20.87 -8.42
N ARG A 48 19.08 22.17 -8.27
CA ARG A 48 18.98 22.87 -6.99
C ARG A 48 17.56 22.89 -6.43
N VAL A 49 16.55 22.98 -7.30
CA VAL A 49 15.13 22.92 -6.89
C VAL A 49 14.76 21.54 -6.35
N PHE A 50 15.33 20.48 -6.91
CA PHE A 50 15.05 19.09 -6.49
C PHE A 50 15.94 18.60 -5.35
N SER A 51 17.10 19.21 -5.13
CA SER A 51 17.91 18.94 -3.95
C SER A 51 17.27 19.61 -2.73
N ALA A 52 16.29 18.90 -2.17
CA ALA A 52 15.81 19.17 -0.82
C ALA A 52 17.03 19.28 0.09
N GLY A 53 17.07 20.31 0.94
CA GLY A 53 18.13 20.50 1.91
C GLY A 53 18.44 19.20 2.67
N PRO A 54 19.66 19.05 3.20
CA PRO A 54 20.16 17.78 3.74
C PRO A 54 19.08 17.11 4.57
N VAL A 55 18.62 15.95 4.10
CA VAL A 55 17.58 15.17 4.79
C VAL A 55 18.08 14.97 6.21
N PRO A 56 17.38 15.47 7.25
CA PRO A 56 17.83 15.31 8.61
C PRO A 56 18.04 13.83 8.87
N GLN A 57 19.22 13.45 9.36
CA GLN A 57 19.51 12.05 9.62
C GLN A 57 18.42 11.50 10.56
N PRO A 58 17.66 10.48 10.14
CA PRO A 58 16.60 9.96 10.96
C PRO A 58 17.21 9.31 12.20
N ASP A 59 16.77 9.74 13.38
CA ASP A 59 17.05 9.04 14.63
C ASP A 59 16.31 7.70 14.59
N LEU A 60 17.02 6.67 14.13
CA LEU A 60 16.48 5.34 13.92
C LEU A 60 15.91 4.75 15.20
N GLU A 61 16.53 5.00 16.36
CA GLU A 61 16.07 4.49 17.65
C GLU A 61 14.77 5.15 18.05
N ARG A 62 14.68 6.48 17.96
CA ARG A 62 13.45 7.22 18.30
C ARG A 62 12.31 6.93 17.33
N ASN A 63 12.61 6.81 16.04
CA ASN A 63 11.63 6.43 15.03
C ASN A 63 11.15 4.98 15.23
N TRP A 64 12.04 4.06 15.56
CA TRP A 64 11.70 2.68 15.86
C TRP A 64 10.85 2.55 17.12
N GLN A 65 11.13 3.34 18.17
CA GLN A 65 10.29 3.38 19.37
C GLN A 65 8.88 3.91 19.09
N ARG A 66 8.73 4.93 18.24
CA ARG A 66 7.41 5.41 17.77
C ARG A 66 6.67 4.35 16.97
N LEU A 67 7.36 3.64 16.08
CA LEU A 67 6.76 2.61 15.23
C LEU A 67 6.39 1.35 16.01
N ARG A 68 7.17 0.97 17.05
CA ARG A 68 6.93 -0.25 17.84
C ARG A 68 5.57 -0.28 18.51
N GLY A 69 5.06 0.87 18.98
CA GLY A 69 3.70 0.97 19.52
C GLY A 69 2.63 0.64 18.49
N ASN A 70 2.82 1.10 17.25
CA ASN A 70 1.88 0.92 16.14
C ASN A 70 2.02 -0.45 15.45
N LEU A 71 3.17 -1.13 15.62
CA LEU A 71 3.42 -2.47 15.10
C LEU A 71 2.59 -3.58 15.77
N SER A 72 2.01 -3.31 16.95
CA SER A 72 1.07 -4.24 17.61
C SER A 72 -0.18 -4.52 16.76
N VAL A 73 -0.53 -3.61 15.84
CA VAL A 73 -1.61 -3.79 14.85
C VAL A 73 -1.22 -4.77 13.74
N LEU A 74 0.07 -4.91 13.45
CA LEU A 74 0.59 -5.80 12.39
C LEU A 74 0.95 -7.20 12.91
N THR A 75 1.21 -7.35 14.22
CA THR A 75 1.33 -8.66 14.84
C THR A 75 -0.06 -9.22 15.07
N GLY A 76 -0.56 -10.01 14.12
CA GLY A 76 -1.83 -10.71 14.22
C GLY A 76 -2.03 -11.30 15.62
N GLU A 77 -3.14 -10.92 16.24
CA GLU A 77 -3.51 -11.31 17.59
C GLU A 77 -3.20 -12.79 17.83
N LYS A 78 -2.21 -13.09 18.67
CA LYS A 78 -2.05 -14.43 19.23
C LYS A 78 -3.32 -14.71 20.01
N LYS A 79 -4.28 -15.40 19.36
CA LYS A 79 -5.49 -15.94 19.95
C LYS A 79 -5.17 -16.48 21.34
N GLN A 80 -5.53 -15.74 22.38
CA GLN A 80 -5.61 -16.21 23.76
C GLN A 80 -6.77 -17.20 23.86
N ARG A 81 -6.64 -18.33 23.17
CA ARG A 81 -7.50 -19.50 23.31
C ARG A 81 -6.73 -20.47 24.17
N PHE A 82 -6.74 -20.29 25.49
CA PHE A 82 -6.63 -21.36 26.50
C PHE A 82 -6.41 -20.74 27.89
N ASN A 83 -7.49 -20.33 28.57
CA ASN A 83 -7.46 -20.37 30.05
C ASN A 83 -8.82 -20.49 30.75
N TRP A 84 -9.94 -20.53 30.01
CA TRP A 84 -11.26 -20.70 30.64
C TRP A 84 -11.48 -22.11 31.21
N LEU A 85 -10.81 -23.15 30.70
CA LEU A 85 -10.98 -24.51 31.21
C LEU A 85 -10.26 -24.81 32.54
N ARG A 86 -9.40 -23.93 33.06
CA ARG A 86 -8.73 -24.16 34.36
C ARG A 86 -9.48 -23.57 35.56
N SER A 87 -10.50 -22.72 35.32
CA SER A 87 -11.26 -22.09 36.42
C SER A 87 -12.51 -22.88 36.85
N SER A 88 -12.87 -23.96 36.16
CA SER A 88 -14.12 -24.69 36.44
C SER A 88 -13.95 -25.88 37.40
N TRP A 89 -12.75 -26.15 37.90
CA TRP A 89 -12.45 -27.31 38.78
C TRP A 89 -12.28 -26.98 40.27
N MET A 90 -12.50 -25.72 40.66
CA MET A 90 -12.58 -25.34 42.08
C MET A 90 -13.83 -24.50 42.25
N LEU A 91 -14.95 -25.11 42.66
CA LEU A 91 -16.03 -24.55 43.50
C LEU A 91 -17.30 -25.44 43.43
N PRO A 92 -17.40 -26.54 44.21
CA PRO A 92 -18.65 -27.29 44.35
C PRO A 92 -19.59 -26.66 45.40
N ALA A 93 -19.58 -25.34 45.58
CA ALA A 93 -20.39 -24.64 46.61
C ALA A 93 -21.25 -23.48 46.08
N GLY A 94 -21.17 -23.12 44.79
CA GLY A 94 -21.90 -22.00 44.20
C GLY A 94 -23.18 -22.35 43.43
N GLY A 95 -23.55 -23.63 43.34
CA GLY A 95 -24.63 -24.10 42.44
C GLY A 95 -26.05 -23.71 42.85
N PHE A 96 -26.30 -23.52 44.15
CA PHE A 96 -27.66 -23.24 44.64
C PHE A 96 -28.13 -21.80 44.39
N ALA A 97 -27.21 -20.82 44.38
CA ALA A 97 -27.56 -19.43 44.14
C ALA A 97 -27.96 -19.16 42.68
N VAL A 98 -27.27 -19.82 41.73
CA VAL A 98 -27.54 -19.66 40.29
C VAL A 98 -28.86 -20.30 39.87
N ALA A 99 -29.23 -21.43 40.47
CA ALA A 99 -30.52 -22.09 40.20
C ALA A 99 -31.72 -21.24 40.65
N MET A 100 -31.63 -20.57 41.81
CA MET A 100 -32.68 -19.65 42.27
C MET A 100 -32.77 -18.38 41.41
N LEU A 101 -31.65 -17.87 40.93
CA LEU A 101 -31.62 -16.68 40.06
C LEU A 101 -32.20 -16.98 38.66
N LEU A 102 -31.96 -18.18 38.12
CA LEU A 102 -32.55 -18.63 36.85
C LEU A 102 -34.07 -18.88 36.97
N LEU A 103 -34.54 -19.39 38.12
CA LEU A 103 -35.97 -19.53 38.40
C LEU A 103 -36.68 -18.17 38.55
N ALA A 104 -36.04 -17.19 39.17
CA ALA A 104 -36.56 -15.83 39.26
C ALA A 104 -36.59 -15.11 37.90
N ALA A 105 -35.57 -15.30 37.06
CA ALA A 105 -35.49 -14.72 35.71
C ALA A 105 -36.48 -15.35 34.72
N LEU A 106 -36.97 -16.57 34.98
CA LEU A 106 -37.97 -17.24 34.14
C LEU A 106 -39.41 -16.82 34.49
N LEU A 107 -39.66 -16.42 35.74
CA LEU A 107 -40.99 -15.99 36.22
C LEU A 107 -41.27 -14.49 35.97
N LEU A 108 -40.23 -13.66 35.81
CA LEU A 108 -40.35 -12.30 35.29
C LEU A 108 -40.00 -12.36 33.79
N GLY A 109 -41.02 -12.46 32.94
CA GLY A 109 -40.90 -12.68 31.49
C GLY A 109 -39.93 -11.74 30.75
N PRO A 110 -39.54 -12.07 29.51
CA PRO A 110 -38.43 -11.43 28.81
C PRO A 110 -38.77 -9.98 28.49
N VAL A 111 -38.33 -9.07 29.35
CA VAL A 111 -38.19 -7.66 29.01
C VAL A 111 -37.11 -7.63 27.94
N ARG A 112 -37.46 -7.17 26.74
CA ARG A 112 -36.51 -7.00 25.64
C ARG A 112 -35.65 -5.77 25.94
N TRP A 113 -34.60 -5.97 26.74
CA TRP A 113 -33.54 -4.99 26.91
C TRP A 113 -32.72 -4.99 25.62
N ARG A 114 -32.90 -3.96 24.78
CA ARG A 114 -31.91 -3.62 23.75
C ARG A 114 -30.61 -3.30 24.48
N VAL A 115 -29.66 -4.23 24.41
CA VAL A 115 -28.28 -3.96 24.76
C VAL A 115 -27.77 -2.97 23.72
N VAL A 116 -27.60 -1.71 24.14
CA VAL A 116 -26.72 -0.77 23.46
C VAL A 116 -25.30 -1.14 23.90
N PRO A 117 -24.40 -1.59 23.01
CA PRO A 117 -23.01 -1.75 23.37
C PRO A 117 -22.37 -0.36 23.38
N GLN A 118 -22.07 0.16 24.58
CA GLN A 118 -21.12 1.26 24.74
C GLN A 118 -19.93 0.75 25.55
N GLY A 119 -18.73 0.98 25.02
CA GLY A 119 -17.51 1.06 25.82
C GLY A 119 -16.47 -0.04 25.64
N GLY A 120 -16.30 -0.58 24.43
CA GLY A 120 -15.01 -1.14 24.02
C GLY A 120 -14.24 -0.04 23.29
N SER A 121 -13.13 0.42 23.86
CA SER A 121 -12.27 1.47 23.32
C SER A 121 -11.87 1.16 21.88
N HIS A 122 -12.57 1.81 20.95
CA HIS A 122 -12.23 1.84 19.54
C HIS A 122 -10.85 2.45 19.40
N VAL A 123 -9.91 1.62 18.95
CA VAL A 123 -8.67 2.07 18.36
C VAL A 123 -9.04 3.08 17.29
N ALA A 124 -8.49 4.28 17.39
CA ALA A 124 -8.51 5.25 16.32
C ALA A 124 -7.79 4.63 15.11
N ASN A 125 -8.55 3.94 14.26
CA ASN A 125 -8.40 4.16 12.84
C ASN A 125 -8.51 5.67 12.65
N VAL A 126 -7.47 6.29 12.07
CA VAL A 126 -7.57 7.66 11.56
C VAL A 126 -8.39 7.60 10.27
N GLY A 127 -9.64 7.24 10.46
CA GLY A 127 -10.67 6.94 9.50
C GLY A 127 -11.86 6.65 10.39
N GLY A 128 -12.74 7.64 10.53
CA GLY A 128 -14.00 7.46 11.24
C GLY A 128 -14.77 6.25 10.69
N PRO A 129 -15.91 5.89 11.29
CA PRO A 129 -16.77 4.91 10.65
C PRO A 129 -16.98 5.37 9.19
N LEU A 130 -16.67 4.50 8.21
CA LEU A 130 -16.85 4.71 6.76
C LEU A 130 -18.35 4.90 6.48
N THR A 131 -18.89 5.99 6.99
CA THR A 131 -20.32 6.30 7.12
C THR A 131 -20.78 7.22 6.02
N GLU A 132 -19.86 7.70 5.20
CA GLU A 132 -20.18 8.50 4.04
C GLU A 132 -20.16 7.57 2.83
N GLN A 133 -21.32 7.56 2.20
CA GLN A 133 -21.70 6.71 1.09
C GLN A 133 -20.98 7.23 -0.16
N PRO A 134 -20.45 6.36 -1.04
CA PRO A 134 -20.03 6.77 -2.37
C PRO A 134 -21.20 7.51 -3.05
N THR A 135 -21.17 8.83 -3.08
CA THR A 135 -22.30 9.63 -3.57
C THR A 135 -22.37 9.58 -5.10
N ASP A 136 -21.30 9.13 -5.76
CA ASP A 136 -21.18 9.06 -7.22
C ASP A 136 -21.32 7.62 -7.78
N PRO A 137 -22.34 7.34 -8.62
CA PRO A 137 -22.48 6.06 -9.31
C PRO A 137 -21.30 5.74 -10.26
N ALA A 138 -20.56 6.73 -10.74
CA ALA A 138 -19.37 6.51 -11.58
C ALA A 138 -18.23 5.84 -10.78
N MET A 139 -18.10 6.20 -9.51
CA MET A 139 -17.10 5.62 -8.61
C MET A 139 -17.45 4.17 -8.24
N ALA A 140 -18.72 3.87 -7.97
CA ALA A 140 -19.16 2.51 -7.72
C ALA A 140 -18.81 1.58 -8.90
N ASN A 141 -19.07 2.04 -10.13
CA ASN A 141 -18.69 1.30 -11.34
C ASN A 141 -17.16 1.13 -11.48
N HIS A 142 -16.38 2.13 -11.05
CA HIS A 142 -14.92 2.03 -11.06
C HIS A 142 -14.40 0.99 -10.07
N LEU A 143 -14.93 0.96 -8.85
CA LEU A 143 -14.57 -0.02 -7.83
C LEU A 143 -14.96 -1.44 -8.25
N ASP A 144 -16.13 -1.62 -8.86
CA ASP A 144 -16.55 -2.93 -9.41
C ASP A 144 -15.62 -3.38 -10.56
N ALA A 145 -15.21 -2.47 -11.43
CA ALA A 145 -14.25 -2.76 -12.49
C ALA A 145 -12.88 -3.15 -11.91
N ALA A 146 -12.44 -2.48 -10.84
CA ALA A 146 -11.19 -2.80 -10.16
C ALA A 146 -11.25 -4.13 -9.39
N GLU A 147 -12.35 -4.44 -8.69
CA GLU A 147 -12.56 -5.73 -8.02
C GLU A 147 -12.51 -6.89 -9.03
N ARG A 148 -13.21 -6.74 -10.17
CA ARG A 148 -13.21 -7.75 -11.22
C ARG A 148 -11.81 -7.96 -11.81
N PHE A 149 -11.10 -6.87 -12.10
CA PHE A 149 -9.74 -6.90 -12.62
C PHE A 149 -8.77 -7.58 -11.65
N LEU A 150 -8.78 -7.19 -10.36
CA LEU A 150 -7.91 -7.79 -9.35
C LEU A 150 -8.21 -9.27 -9.14
N THR A 151 -9.48 -9.68 -9.24
CA THR A 151 -9.87 -11.10 -9.18
C THR A 151 -9.35 -11.87 -10.38
N GLU A 152 -9.42 -11.29 -11.58
CA GLU A 152 -8.89 -11.89 -12.81
C GLU A 152 -7.38 -12.05 -12.74
N VAL A 153 -6.66 -11.00 -12.36
CA VAL A 153 -5.20 -11.01 -12.17
C VAL A 153 -4.79 -12.04 -11.10
N ASN A 154 -5.50 -12.10 -9.96
CA ASN A 154 -5.21 -13.06 -8.89
C ASN A 154 -5.43 -14.53 -9.31
N ASN A 155 -6.33 -14.78 -10.26
CA ASN A 155 -6.57 -16.12 -10.81
C ASN A 155 -5.70 -16.43 -12.04
N SER A 156 -5.02 -15.43 -12.61
CA SER A 156 -4.08 -15.61 -13.71
C SER A 156 -2.75 -16.15 -13.19
N SER A 157 -2.21 -17.17 -13.87
CA SER A 157 -0.90 -17.75 -13.54
C SER A 157 0.06 -17.48 -14.68
N GLY A 158 0.97 -16.52 -14.52
CA GLY A 158 1.98 -16.19 -15.53
C GLY A 158 2.20 -14.69 -15.70
N PRO A 159 3.09 -14.29 -16.62
CA PRO A 159 3.29 -12.89 -16.96
C PRO A 159 2.02 -12.28 -17.55
N LEU A 160 1.70 -11.07 -17.11
CA LEU A 160 0.54 -10.31 -17.59
C LEU A 160 0.68 -10.00 -19.08
N ASP A 161 -0.39 -10.25 -19.84
CA ASP A 161 -0.51 -9.84 -21.23
C ASP A 161 -0.59 -8.31 -21.37
N ALA A 162 -0.29 -7.81 -22.57
CA ALA A 162 -0.27 -6.38 -22.83
C ALA A 162 -1.64 -5.71 -22.63
N SER A 163 -2.74 -6.41 -22.92
CA SER A 163 -4.10 -5.87 -22.69
C SER A 163 -4.43 -5.72 -21.21
N THR A 164 -4.06 -6.69 -20.37
CA THR A 164 -4.26 -6.59 -18.92
C THR A 164 -3.42 -5.48 -18.29
N LYS A 165 -2.21 -5.23 -18.79
CA LYS A 165 -1.41 -4.07 -18.37
C LYS A 165 -2.06 -2.74 -18.75
N GLU A 166 -2.53 -2.61 -19.99
CA GLU A 166 -3.25 -1.41 -20.43
C GLU A 166 -4.51 -1.16 -19.58
N GLN A 167 -5.21 -2.23 -19.20
CA GLN A 167 -6.35 -2.15 -18.31
C GLN A 167 -5.97 -1.71 -16.88
N ALA A 168 -4.85 -2.22 -16.34
CA ALA A 168 -4.28 -1.77 -15.06
C ALA A 168 -3.97 -0.27 -15.10
N HIS A 169 -3.31 0.17 -16.16
CA HIS A 169 -2.93 1.57 -16.37
C HIS A 169 -4.16 2.48 -16.48
N SER A 170 -5.20 2.06 -17.23
CA SER A 170 -6.46 2.81 -17.32
C SER A 170 -7.18 2.93 -15.97
N LEU A 171 -7.17 1.86 -15.17
CA LEU A 171 -7.75 1.89 -13.82
C LEU A 171 -6.95 2.79 -12.88
N LEU A 172 -5.62 2.81 -12.98
CA LEU A 172 -4.76 3.71 -12.21
C LEU A 172 -5.07 5.18 -12.48
N LEU A 173 -5.16 5.56 -13.77
CA LEU A 173 -5.45 6.94 -14.16
C LEU A 173 -6.82 7.39 -13.65
N LYS A 174 -7.83 6.53 -13.74
CA LYS A 174 -9.17 6.82 -13.21
C LYS A 174 -9.16 6.92 -11.69
N ASN A 175 -8.44 6.03 -11.00
CA ASN A 175 -8.33 6.06 -9.55
C ASN A 175 -7.69 7.37 -9.06
N ALA A 176 -6.65 7.87 -9.73
CA ALA A 176 -6.03 9.14 -9.38
C ALA A 176 -7.02 10.32 -9.39
N VAL A 177 -7.96 10.34 -10.33
CA VAL A 177 -9.03 11.36 -10.40
C VAL A 177 -9.97 11.23 -9.19
N TYR A 178 -10.38 10.01 -8.83
CA TYR A 178 -11.27 9.78 -7.69
C TYR A 178 -10.57 10.10 -6.35
N VAL A 179 -9.29 9.78 -6.18
CA VAL A 179 -8.51 10.18 -4.99
C VAL A 179 -8.50 11.71 -4.84
N GLN A 180 -8.29 12.42 -5.95
CA GLN A 180 -8.29 13.88 -5.93
C GLN A 180 -9.68 14.44 -5.60
N GLN A 181 -10.73 13.84 -6.14
CA GLN A 181 -12.12 14.22 -5.86
C GLN A 181 -12.47 14.00 -4.38
N ALA A 182 -12.22 12.81 -3.84
CA ALA A 182 -12.46 12.49 -2.42
C ALA A 182 -11.72 13.45 -1.47
N ARG A 183 -10.47 13.79 -1.79
CA ARG A 183 -9.70 14.81 -1.05
C ARG A 183 -10.31 16.21 -1.15
N SER A 184 -10.85 16.58 -2.31
CA SER A 184 -11.50 17.89 -2.50
C SER A 184 -12.83 18.00 -1.76
N GLU A 185 -13.52 16.88 -1.59
CA GLU A 185 -14.77 16.74 -0.83
C GLU A 185 -14.49 16.53 0.68
N ASN A 186 -13.22 16.45 1.08
CA ASN A 186 -12.75 16.24 2.44
C ASN A 186 -13.17 14.87 3.04
N ASP A 187 -13.49 13.89 2.19
CA ASP A 187 -13.69 12.50 2.58
C ASP A 187 -12.34 11.77 2.61
N LEU A 188 -11.69 11.86 3.77
CA LEU A 188 -10.40 11.23 4.01
C LEU A 188 -10.49 9.69 4.10
N GLY A 189 -11.66 9.15 4.45
CA GLY A 189 -11.88 7.71 4.53
C GLY A 189 -11.86 7.09 3.14
N GLU A 190 -12.63 7.67 2.24
CA GLU A 190 -12.69 7.27 0.83
C GLU A 190 -11.34 7.47 0.13
N ALA A 191 -10.70 8.64 0.32
CA ALA A 191 -9.38 8.91 -0.25
C ALA A 191 -8.35 7.85 0.17
N THR A 192 -8.39 7.40 1.42
CA THR A 192 -7.46 6.37 1.93
C THR A 192 -7.67 5.02 1.24
N VAL A 193 -8.92 4.59 1.04
CA VAL A 193 -9.22 3.32 0.35
C VAL A 193 -8.78 3.38 -1.11
N LEU A 194 -9.07 4.49 -1.79
CA LEU A 194 -8.67 4.72 -3.18
C LEU A 194 -7.15 4.77 -3.34
N GLU A 195 -6.43 5.38 -2.39
CA GLU A 195 -4.97 5.38 -2.35
C GLU A 195 -4.39 3.97 -2.15
N ASN A 196 -4.98 3.15 -1.29
CA ASN A 196 -4.60 1.76 -1.11
C ASN A 196 -4.80 0.96 -2.41
N LEU A 197 -5.93 1.16 -3.09
CA LEU A 197 -6.20 0.56 -4.41
C LEU A 197 -5.15 1.00 -5.44
N GLY A 198 -4.75 2.28 -5.42
CA GLY A 198 -3.75 2.83 -6.32
C GLY A 198 -2.39 2.13 -6.17
N ARG A 199 -1.98 1.83 -4.93
CA ARG A 199 -0.75 1.06 -4.67
C ARG A 199 -0.80 -0.35 -5.23
N VAL A 200 -1.92 -1.04 -5.06
CA VAL A 200 -2.10 -2.41 -5.57
C VAL A 200 -2.06 -2.43 -7.09
N LEU A 201 -2.81 -1.53 -7.74
CA LEU A 201 -2.82 -1.43 -9.20
C LEU A 201 -1.43 -1.05 -9.76
N THR A 202 -0.68 -0.20 -9.06
CA THR A 202 0.69 0.18 -9.44
C THR A 202 1.63 -1.02 -9.39
N ALA A 203 1.50 -1.86 -8.36
CA ALA A 203 2.29 -3.09 -8.25
C ALA A 203 2.01 -4.03 -9.44
N VAL A 204 0.74 -4.20 -9.80
CA VAL A 204 0.32 -5.02 -10.96
C VAL A 204 0.88 -4.47 -12.28
N ASP A 205 0.89 -3.15 -12.46
CA ASP A 205 1.41 -2.49 -13.68
C ASP A 205 2.92 -2.73 -13.88
N HIS A 206 3.72 -2.68 -12.81
CA HIS A 206 5.18 -2.79 -12.87
C HIS A 206 5.70 -4.22 -13.03
N GLU A 207 4.92 -5.25 -12.67
CA GLU A 207 5.32 -6.67 -12.80
C GLU A 207 5.56 -7.10 -14.24
N GLY A 208 5.03 -6.33 -15.19
CA GLY A 208 5.27 -6.52 -16.61
C GLY A 208 6.71 -6.39 -17.09
N ALA A 209 7.58 -5.73 -16.33
CA ALA A 209 8.98 -5.45 -16.70
C ALA A 209 10.00 -6.31 -15.92
N GLY A 210 9.62 -6.79 -14.73
CA GLY A 210 10.50 -7.53 -13.82
C GLY A 210 10.68 -9.02 -14.18
N SER A 211 9.71 -9.65 -14.85
CA SER A 211 9.82 -11.08 -15.19
C SER A 211 10.77 -11.34 -16.38
N GLU A 212 10.90 -10.39 -17.30
CA GLU A 212 11.80 -10.50 -18.46
C GLU A 212 13.26 -10.34 -18.03
N THR A 213 13.54 -9.34 -17.17
CA THR A 213 14.87 -9.07 -16.61
C THR A 213 15.33 -10.15 -15.64
N ALA A 214 14.45 -10.64 -14.76
CA ALA A 214 14.76 -11.76 -13.87
C ALA A 214 14.97 -13.09 -14.63
N ARG A 215 14.32 -13.27 -15.79
CA ARG A 215 14.53 -14.44 -16.66
C ARG A 215 15.84 -14.37 -17.44
N ILE A 216 16.27 -13.17 -17.87
CA ILE A 216 17.56 -12.96 -18.53
C ILE A 216 18.72 -13.12 -17.54
N GLU A 217 18.58 -12.67 -16.30
CA GLU A 217 19.58 -12.89 -15.23
C GLU A 217 19.70 -14.36 -14.81
N THR A 218 18.59 -15.10 -14.76
CA THR A 218 18.60 -16.50 -14.33
C THR A 218 19.12 -17.48 -15.39
N GLU A 219 19.05 -17.15 -16.69
CA GLU A 219 19.61 -17.98 -17.74
C GLU A 219 21.15 -17.86 -17.85
N GLY A 220 21.73 -16.76 -17.34
CA GLY A 220 23.18 -16.57 -17.23
C GLY A 220 23.84 -17.33 -16.06
N TYR A 221 23.07 -17.65 -15.01
CA TYR A 221 23.59 -18.25 -13.77
C TYR A 221 23.29 -19.76 -13.61
N ARG A 222 22.62 -20.41 -14.58
CA ARG A 222 22.26 -21.84 -14.49
C ARG A 222 23.39 -22.83 -14.84
N ARG A 223 24.67 -22.43 -14.82
CA ARG A 223 25.81 -23.35 -15.01
C ARG A 223 26.53 -23.74 -13.73
N THR A 224 26.22 -23.15 -12.57
CA THR A 224 26.86 -23.58 -11.32
C THR A 224 25.86 -23.86 -10.22
N ALA A 225 25.82 -25.14 -9.88
CA ALA A 225 25.42 -25.72 -8.60
C ALA A 225 23.92 -25.71 -8.27
N ALA A 226 23.39 -26.94 -8.22
CA ALA A 226 22.42 -27.35 -7.24
C ALA A 226 22.73 -26.74 -5.86
N GLU A 227 21.68 -26.42 -5.09
CA GLU A 227 21.72 -25.90 -3.71
C GLU A 227 21.31 -24.41 -3.58
N ALA A 228 20.03 -24.13 -3.85
CA ALA A 228 19.27 -23.04 -3.22
C ALA A 228 17.76 -23.30 -3.37
N GLU A 229 17.29 -24.35 -2.69
CA GLU A 229 15.89 -24.46 -2.29
C GLU A 229 15.66 -23.43 -1.17
N ASN A 230 15.32 -22.18 -1.53
CA ASN A 230 14.83 -21.19 -0.57
C ASN A 230 14.03 -20.06 -1.24
N THR A 231 12.73 -20.29 -1.35
CA THR A 231 11.64 -19.41 -0.87
C THR A 231 11.72 -17.91 -1.20
N HIS A 232 11.46 -17.55 -2.46
CA HIS A 232 10.77 -16.28 -2.74
C HIS A 232 9.26 -16.55 -2.70
N PRO A 233 8.47 -15.84 -1.87
CA PRO A 233 7.01 -15.98 -1.91
C PRO A 233 6.56 -15.59 -3.31
N THR A 234 5.91 -16.53 -4.00
CA THR A 234 5.31 -16.28 -5.30
C THR A 234 4.31 -15.14 -5.15
N LEU A 235 4.27 -14.30 -6.16
CA LEU A 235 3.52 -13.06 -6.24
C LEU A 235 2.04 -13.19 -5.81
N GLY A 236 1.43 -14.33 -6.15
CA GLY A 236 0.09 -14.71 -5.70
C GLY A 236 -0.09 -14.63 -4.19
N VAL A 237 0.91 -15.01 -3.38
CA VAL A 237 0.83 -14.93 -1.91
C VAL A 237 0.87 -13.47 -1.43
N ARG A 238 1.66 -12.61 -2.07
CA ARG A 238 1.73 -11.18 -1.72
C ARG A 238 0.47 -10.42 -2.17
N LEU A 239 -0.04 -10.73 -3.36
CA LEU A 239 -1.30 -10.19 -3.83
C LEU A 239 -2.46 -10.70 -2.96
N GLU A 240 -2.55 -12.00 -2.65
CA GLU A 240 -3.58 -12.56 -1.77
C GLU A 240 -3.64 -11.84 -0.42
N MET A 241 -2.49 -11.57 0.20
CA MET A 241 -2.44 -10.86 1.49
C MET A 241 -2.91 -9.40 1.38
N ASN A 242 -2.68 -8.73 0.25
CA ASN A 242 -3.02 -7.33 0.05
C ASN A 242 -4.45 -7.14 -0.51
N THR A 243 -4.87 -8.01 -1.43
CA THR A 243 -6.20 -8.01 -2.05
C THR A 243 -7.27 -8.49 -1.09
N SER A 244 -7.00 -9.45 -0.18
CA SER A 244 -8.02 -9.94 0.75
C SER A 244 -8.54 -8.86 1.70
N GLY A 245 -7.66 -7.98 2.19
CA GLY A 245 -8.04 -6.83 3.01
C GLY A 245 -8.78 -5.77 2.21
N LEU A 246 -8.28 -5.46 1.01
CA LEU A 246 -8.83 -4.43 0.14
C LEU A 246 -10.22 -4.80 -0.42
N LEU A 247 -10.43 -6.07 -0.78
CA LEU A 247 -11.74 -6.59 -1.22
C LEU A 247 -12.78 -6.53 -0.10
N LEU A 248 -12.35 -6.68 1.17
CA LEU A 248 -13.23 -6.49 2.31
C LEU A 248 -13.63 -5.01 2.45
N GLU A 249 -12.68 -4.07 2.33
CA GLU A 249 -12.95 -2.63 2.38
C GLU A 249 -13.89 -2.17 1.25
N ILE A 250 -13.64 -2.61 0.00
CA ILE A 250 -14.54 -2.35 -1.15
C ILE A 250 -15.95 -2.90 -0.88
N ARG A 251 -16.06 -4.10 -0.29
CA ARG A 251 -17.36 -4.71 0.03
C ARG A 251 -18.07 -3.96 1.15
N VAL A 252 -17.34 -3.44 2.14
CA VAL A 252 -17.89 -2.61 3.22
C VAL A 252 -18.43 -1.29 2.67
N LEU A 253 -17.69 -0.61 1.78
CA LEU A 253 -18.17 0.61 1.10
C LEU A 253 -19.49 0.36 0.35
N ARG A 254 -19.64 -0.80 -0.28
CA ARG A 254 -20.86 -1.21 -1.00
C ARG A 254 -22.02 -1.66 -0.11
N GLN A 255 -21.76 -2.33 1.02
CA GLN A 255 -22.86 -2.77 1.91
C GLN A 255 -23.59 -1.60 2.54
N ASN A 256 -22.91 -0.46 2.73
CA ASN A 256 -23.53 0.76 3.22
C ASN A 256 -24.50 1.40 2.19
N ASP A 257 -24.34 1.12 0.89
CA ASP A 257 -25.26 1.60 -0.18
C ASP A 257 -26.65 0.94 -0.09
N LYS A 258 -26.72 -0.33 0.33
CA LYS A 258 -27.98 -1.11 0.33
C LYS A 258 -28.84 -0.93 1.58
N VAL A 259 -28.29 -0.39 2.66
CA VAL A 259 -28.98 -0.25 3.96
C VAL A 259 -29.64 1.14 4.11
N GLY A 260 -29.34 2.09 3.20
CA GLY A 260 -29.89 3.45 3.18
C GLY A 260 -31.17 3.65 2.35
N GLN A 261 -31.77 2.59 1.79
CA GLN A 261 -33.07 2.65 1.09
C GLN A 261 -34.22 2.17 1.97
#